data_AF-A0A0V0RYZ4-F1
#
_entry.id   AF-A0A0V0RYZ4-F1
#
_cell.length_a   1.000
_cell.length_b   1.000
_cell.length_c   1.000
_cell.angle_alpha   90.00
_cell.angle_beta   90.00
_cell.angle_gamma   90.00
#
_symmetry.space_group_name_H-M   'P 1'
#
loop_
_entity.id
_entity.type
_entity.pdbx_description
1 polymer ?
#
loop_
_entity_poly.entity_id
_entity_poly.type
_entity_poly.pdbx_seq_one_letter_code
_entity_poly.pdbx_strand_id
1 'polypeptide(L)'
;MNPTLDRIKLDLDTKRDIEIWKQKIYHDNKSKSREFRIGEEVWVENELNRGWNPGIIDHQTGELSYEVLVPGKKTEACESTKEAKWRYG
;
A
#
# COMPACT_ATOMS: atom_id res chain seq x y z
N MET A 1 22.25 -24.05 27.44
CA MET A 1 21.87 -22.69 26.99
C MET A 1 22.64 -21.69 27.82
N ASN A 2 23.37 -20.77 27.20
CA ASN A 2 24.15 -19.75 27.91
C ASN A 2 23.35 -18.44 27.87
N PRO A 3 22.68 -18.05 28.97
CA PRO A 3 21.69 -16.97 28.97
C PRO A 3 22.27 -15.61 28.54
N THR A 4 23.58 -15.42 28.71
CA THR A 4 24.30 -14.21 28.28
C THR A 4 24.41 -14.10 26.75
N LEU A 5 24.66 -15.22 26.05
CA LEU A 5 24.79 -15.24 24.58
C LEU A 5 23.43 -15.04 23.91
N ASP A 6 22.38 -15.64 24.47
CA ASP A 6 21.01 -15.49 23.96
C ASP A 6 20.52 -14.03 24.08
N ARG A 7 20.90 -13.33 25.16
CA ARG A 7 20.58 -11.91 25.36
C ARG A 7 21.30 -10.98 24.38
N ILE A 8 22.57 -11.25 24.07
CA ILE A 8 23.35 -10.49 23.08
C ILE A 8 22.74 -10.67 21.68
N LYS A 9 22.31 -11.88 21.35
CA LYS A 9 21.69 -12.18 20.05
C LYS A 9 20.37 -11.43 19.87
N LEU A 10 19.51 -11.40 20.89
CA LEU A 10 18.25 -10.65 20.87
C LEU A 10 18.47 -9.13 20.69
N ASP A 11 19.49 -8.57 21.34
CA ASP A 11 19.85 -7.15 21.21
C ASP A 11 20.34 -6.80 19.80
N LEU A 12 21.13 -7.69 19.19
CA LEU A 12 21.59 -7.53 17.81
C LEU A 12 20.46 -7.65 16.80
N ASP A 13 19.56 -8.63 16.97
CA ASP A 13 18.39 -8.80 16.10
C ASP A 13 17.46 -7.57 16.19
N THR A 14 17.21 -7.06 17.40
CA THR A 14 16.39 -5.85 17.61
C THR A 14 17.03 -4.62 16.95
N LYS A 15 18.35 -4.43 17.09
CA LYS A 15 19.06 -3.32 16.44
C LYS A 15 19.01 -3.42 14.92
N ARG A 16 19.14 -4.64 14.38
CA ARG A 16 19.03 -4.88 12.93
C ARG A 16 17.64 -4.52 12.43
N ASP A 17 16.58 -4.94 13.12
CA ASP A 17 15.21 -4.65 12.73
C ASP A 17 14.91 -3.15 12.75
N ILE A 18 15.40 -2.43 13.76
CA ILE A 18 15.28 -0.96 13.83
C ILE A 18 15.95 -0.28 12.62
N GLU A 19 17.16 -0.70 12.26
CA GLU A 19 17.90 -0.13 11.12
C GLU A 19 17.21 -0.45 9.78
N ILE A 20 16.71 -1.66 9.59
CA ILE A 20 15.91 -2.03 8.42
C ILE A 20 14.65 -1.15 8.33
N TRP A 21 13.98 -0.92 9.46
CA TRP A 21 12.77 -0.10 9.49
C TRP A 21 13.05 1.36 9.15
N LYS A 22 14.16 1.93 9.64
CA LYS A 22 14.61 3.27 9.27
C LYS A 22 14.93 3.38 7.77
N GLN A 23 15.64 2.39 7.22
CA GLN A 23 15.95 2.36 5.79
C GLN A 23 14.68 2.29 4.94
N LYS A 24 13.71 1.47 5.35
CA LYS A 24 12.39 1.38 4.71
C LYS A 24 11.68 2.74 4.71
N ILE A 25 11.55 3.38 5.88
CA ILE A 25 10.90 4.70 5.99
C ILE A 25 11.62 5.76 5.16
N TYR A 26 12.95 5.79 5.20
CA TYR A 26 13.72 6.77 4.43
C TYR A 26 13.53 6.58 2.92
N HIS A 27 13.47 5.32 2.46
CA HIS A 27 13.21 4.99 1.07
C HIS A 27 11.78 5.38 0.68
N ASP A 28 10.78 5.02 1.50
CA ASP A 28 9.37 5.30 1.26
C ASP A 28 9.10 6.82 1.24
N ASN A 29 9.67 7.58 2.18
CA ASN A 29 9.55 9.05 2.22
C ASN A 29 10.19 9.77 1.03
N LYS A 30 11.21 9.16 0.40
CA LYS A 30 11.88 9.72 -0.79
C LYS A 30 11.26 9.24 -2.09
N SER A 31 10.50 8.16 -2.05
CA SER A 31 9.72 7.68 -3.18
C SER A 31 8.49 8.56 -3.31
N LYS A 32 8.41 9.36 -4.37
CA LYS A 32 7.15 10.04 -4.69
C LYS A 32 6.11 8.99 -5.03
N SER A 33 5.05 8.91 -4.25
CA SER A 33 3.85 8.17 -4.64
C SER A 33 3.29 8.76 -5.93
N ARG A 34 2.64 7.92 -6.73
CA ARG A 34 1.90 8.41 -7.91
C ARG A 34 0.63 9.10 -7.43
N GLU A 35 0.44 10.34 -7.88
CA GLU A 35 -0.81 11.08 -7.69
C GLU A 35 -1.73 10.85 -8.89
N PHE A 36 -3.04 10.80 -8.63
CA PHE A 36 -4.06 10.67 -9.66
C PHE A 36 -4.91 11.92 -9.74
N ARG A 37 -5.37 12.24 -10.96
CA ARG A 37 -6.32 13.34 -11.15
C ARG A 37 -7.75 12.83 -11.09
N ILE A 38 -8.66 13.68 -10.62
CA ILE A 38 -10.11 13.45 -10.74
C ILE A 38 -10.45 13.25 -12.22
N GLY A 39 -11.19 12.19 -12.53
CA GLY A 39 -11.53 11.78 -13.89
C GLY A 39 -10.46 10.92 -14.59
N GLU A 40 -9.33 10.61 -13.95
CA GLU A 40 -8.31 9.72 -14.52
C GLU A 40 -8.80 8.27 -14.57
N GLU A 41 -8.58 7.60 -15.71
CA GLU A 41 -8.92 6.19 -15.88
C GLU A 41 -7.85 5.30 -15.26
N VAL A 42 -8.29 4.35 -14.44
CA VAL A 42 -7.46 3.51 -13.60
C VAL A 42 -7.91 2.05 -13.66
N TRP A 43 -6.97 1.12 -13.46
CA TRP A 43 -7.28 -0.30 -13.34
C TRP A 43 -7.28 -0.67 -11.86
N VAL A 44 -8.42 -1.13 -11.36
CA VAL A 44 -8.60 -1.55 -9.97
C VAL A 44 -8.54 -3.07 -9.89
N GLU A 45 -7.60 -3.57 -9.10
CA GLU A 45 -7.52 -5.00 -8.79
C GLU A 45 -8.72 -5.39 -7.92
N ASN A 46 -9.46 -6.40 -8.36
CA ASN A 46 -10.56 -6.95 -7.59
C ASN A 46 -10.08 -8.17 -6.80
N GLU A 47 -10.02 -8.01 -5.48
CA GLU A 47 -9.59 -9.07 -4.58
C GLU A 47 -10.61 -10.21 -4.47
N LEU A 48 -11.90 -9.93 -4.71
CA LEU A 48 -12.97 -10.93 -4.63
C LEU A 48 -13.03 -11.80 -5.89
N ASN A 49 -12.86 -11.18 -7.05
CA ASN A 49 -12.78 -11.86 -8.33
C ASN A 49 -11.42 -11.55 -8.95
N ARG A 50 -10.49 -12.53 -8.96
CA ARG A 50 -9.17 -12.38 -9.57
C ARG A 50 -9.30 -11.76 -10.96
N GLY A 51 -8.98 -10.47 -11.08
CA GLY A 51 -9.19 -9.70 -12.29
C GLY A 51 -9.04 -8.21 -12.03
N TRP A 52 -8.78 -7.48 -13.10
CA TRP A 52 -8.67 -6.02 -13.10
C TRP A 52 -9.93 -5.45 -13.71
N ASN A 53 -10.50 -4.44 -13.05
CA ASN A 53 -11.68 -3.75 -13.56
C ASN A 53 -11.29 -2.30 -13.88
N PRO A 54 -11.74 -1.76 -15.02
CA PRO A 54 -11.55 -0.35 -15.32
C PRO A 54 -12.38 0.48 -14.34
N GLY A 55 -11.87 1.64 -13.96
CA GLY A 55 -12.56 2.59 -13.09
C GLY A 55 -12.08 4.01 -13.34
N ILE A 56 -12.81 4.98 -12.79
CA ILE A 56 -12.50 6.41 -12.92
C ILE A 56 -12.34 7.00 -11.52
N ILE A 57 -11.26 7.76 -11.30
CA ILE A 57 -11.06 8.48 -10.03
C ILE A 57 -12.16 9.52 -9.84
N ASP A 58 -12.89 9.43 -8.74
CA ASP A 58 -13.91 10.42 -8.38
C ASP A 58 -13.31 11.55 -7.53
N HIS A 59 -12.75 11.21 -6.37
CA HIS A 59 -12.06 12.17 -5.51
C HIS A 59 -11.04 11.50 -4.58
N GLN A 60 -10.15 12.33 -4.03
CA GLN A 60 -9.16 11.90 -3.05
C GLN A 60 -9.77 11.95 -1.64
N THR A 61 -9.67 10.84 -0.91
CA THR A 61 -10.21 10.71 0.46
C THR A 61 -9.11 10.79 1.53
N GLY A 62 -7.85 10.59 1.14
CA GLY A 62 -6.69 10.72 2.02
C GLY A 62 -5.41 10.91 1.22
N GLU A 63 -4.28 11.12 1.90
CA GLU A 63 -2.99 11.42 1.26
C GLU A 63 -2.63 10.44 0.13
N LEU A 64 -2.95 9.15 0.28
CA LEU A 64 -2.71 8.10 -0.72
C LEU A 64 -3.98 7.29 -1.07
N SER A 65 -5.16 7.80 -0.70
CA SER A 65 -6.43 7.08 -0.83
C SER A 65 -7.36 7.81 -1.78
N TYR A 66 -7.93 7.08 -2.73
CA TYR A 66 -8.82 7.61 -3.76
C TYR A 66 -10.07 6.75 -3.85
N GLU A 67 -11.21 7.39 -4.04
CA GLU A 67 -12.46 6.71 -4.38
C GLU A 67 -12.55 6.56 -5.91
N VAL A 68 -12.95 5.37 -6.37
CA VAL A 68 -12.95 5.00 -7.79
C VAL A 68 -14.32 4.47 -8.20
N LEU A 69 -14.90 5.06 -9.23
CA LEU A 69 -16.13 4.61 -9.85
C LEU A 69 -15.84 3.46 -10.80
N VAL A 70 -16.29 2.25 -10.44
CA VAL A 70 -16.17 1.06 -11.28
C VAL A 70 -17.55 0.75 -11.91
N PRO A 71 -17.68 0.77 -13.25
CA PRO A 71 -18.93 0.43 -13.91
C PRO A 71 -19.25 -1.05 -13.68
N GLY A 72 -20.33 -1.35 -12.93
CA GLY A 72 -20.89 -2.70 -12.87
C GLY A 72 -21.30 -3.25 -11.50
N LYS A 73 -21.13 -2.55 -10.37
CA LYS A 73 -21.73 -2.99 -9.10
C LYS A 73 -22.35 -1.85 -8.30
N LYS A 74 -23.66 -1.95 -8.07
CA LYS A 74 -24.39 -1.17 -7.08
C LYS A 74 -23.78 -1.46 -5.70
N THR A 75 -23.24 -0.40 -5.11
CA THR A 75 -23.06 -0.12 -3.66
C THR A 75 -23.34 -1.28 -2.71
N GLU A 76 -22.28 -1.87 -2.17
CA GLU A 76 -22.17 -2.05 -0.73
C GLU A 76 -20.81 -1.48 -0.37
N ALA A 77 -20.79 -0.58 0.61
CA ALA A 77 -19.64 0.21 1.04
C ALA A 77 -18.36 -0.64 1.05
N CYS A 78 -17.59 -0.55 -0.03
CA CYS A 78 -16.23 -1.04 -0.02
C CYS A 78 -15.49 0.08 0.68
N GLU A 79 -15.21 -0.12 1.96
CA GLU A 79 -14.18 0.59 2.69
C GLU A 79 -12.87 0.38 1.91
N SER A 80 -12.69 1.16 0.85
CA SER A 80 -11.59 0.99 -0.10
C SER A 80 -10.41 1.80 0.38
N THR A 81 -9.91 1.46 1.56
CA THR A 81 -8.48 1.59 1.87
C THR A 81 -7.76 0.50 1.08
N LYS A 82 -7.76 0.62 -0.25
CA LYS A 82 -7.00 -0.27 -1.12
C LYS A 82 -6.00 0.57 -1.90
N GLU A 83 -4.75 0.43 -1.50
CA GLU A 83 -3.60 0.96 -2.24
C GLU A 83 -3.70 0.54 -3.70
N ALA A 84 -3.80 1.51 -4.61
CA ALA A 84 -3.78 1.24 -6.03
C ALA A 84 -2.40 0.66 -6.41
N LYS A 85 -2.34 -0.65 -6.65
CA LYS A 85 -1.12 -1.33 -7.12
C LYS A 85 -1.03 -1.27 -8.63
N TRP A 86 0.11 -0.81 -9.13
CA TRP A 86 0.42 -0.70 -10.56
C TRP A 86 1.60 -1.60 -10.91
N ARG A 87 1.54 -2.28 -12.06
CA ARG A 87 2.71 -2.95 -12.66
C ARG A 87 3.25 -2.11 -13.82
N TYR A 88 4.58 -1.96 -13.86
CA TYR A 88 5.30 -1.50 -15.04
C TYR A 88 5.18 -2.56 -16.15
N GLY A 89 4.83 -2.13 -17.36
CA GLY A 89 5.02 -2.90 -18.59
C GLY A 89 6.44 -2.76 -19.11
#